data_AF-A0AAV7X322-F1
#
_entry.id   AF-A0AAV7X322-F1
#
_cell.length_a   1.000
_cell.length_b   1.000
_cell.length_c   1.000
_cell.angle_alpha   90.00
_cell.angle_beta   90.00
_cell.angle_gamma   90.00
#
_symmetry.space_group_name_H-M   'P 1'
#
loop_
_entity.id
_entity.type
_entity.pdbx_description
1 polymer ?
#
loop_
_entity_poly.entity_id
_entity_poly.type
_entity_poly.pdbx_seq_one_letter_code
_entity_poly.pdbx_strand_id
1 'polypeptide(L)'
;MADGSKAEEFGHQYKAIKNVCPSHLTVLAAKVALNSGREHVNKYGQVRRARFVKSACPPACRRCETPRLSCSDRMKIFETFWSLSNHEDQWMYIFARVRQTVPQKRGAGTNSESKGKCSRVYHFLVNGVERRVCKTMFKNTLCICDSWIDSAMVHLGVGKKIPDMRGKHRQKQDRLTGNSRYRKAVI
;
A
#
# COMPACT_ATOMS: atom_id res chain seq x y z
N MET A 1 -23.56 51.61 4.20
CA MET A 1 -22.81 50.99 3.10
C MET A 1 -22.26 49.67 3.63
N ALA A 2 -22.70 48.55 3.00
CA ALA A 2 -22.11 47.20 2.90
C ALA A 2 -21.52 46.53 4.17
N ASP A 3 -21.63 45.24 4.46
CA ASP A 3 -22.26 44.03 3.92
C ASP A 3 -22.11 43.05 5.12
N GLY A 4 -23.06 42.21 5.53
CA GLY A 4 -23.70 41.21 4.69
C GLY A 4 -22.75 40.05 4.40
N SER A 5 -22.32 39.27 5.39
CA SER A 5 -21.56 38.03 5.14
C SER A 5 -21.94 36.94 6.13
N LYS A 6 -22.92 36.13 5.70
CA LYS A 6 -23.43 34.93 6.33
C LYS A 6 -22.31 33.91 6.49
N ALA A 7 -22.12 33.40 7.71
CA ALA A 7 -21.39 32.17 7.93
C ALA A 7 -22.23 31.00 7.38
N GLU A 8 -21.82 30.44 6.25
CA GLU A 8 -22.44 29.24 5.69
C GLU A 8 -22.08 28.03 6.54
N GLU A 9 -23.07 27.51 7.26
CA GLU A 9 -23.00 26.24 7.96
C GLU A 9 -22.90 25.09 6.95
N PHE A 10 -21.68 24.56 6.73
CA PHE A 10 -21.48 23.33 5.96
C PHE A 10 -21.87 22.10 6.80
N GLY A 11 -23.18 21.90 6.95
CA GLY A 11 -23.78 20.70 7.52
C GLY A 11 -23.35 19.46 6.74
N HIS A 12 -22.45 18.66 7.31
CA HIS A 12 -22.14 17.33 6.77
C HIS A 12 -23.34 16.41 7.03
N GLN A 13 -24.23 16.31 6.06
CA GLN A 13 -25.36 15.40 6.13
C GLN A 13 -24.89 13.95 5.99
N TYR A 14 -24.61 13.30 7.11
CA TYR A 14 -24.34 11.86 7.15
C TYR A 14 -25.64 11.12 6.84
N LYS A 15 -25.79 10.62 5.60
CA LYS A 15 -26.89 9.72 5.23
C LYS A 15 -26.70 8.40 5.97
N ALA A 16 -27.74 7.93 6.67
CA ALA A 16 -27.76 6.63 7.32
C ALA A 16 -27.56 5.51 6.26
N ILE A 17 -26.38 4.88 6.29
CA ILE A 17 -26.05 3.76 5.41
C ILE A 17 -26.82 2.55 5.91
N LYS A 18 -27.74 2.01 5.10
CA LYS A 18 -28.39 0.72 5.37
C LYS A 18 -27.29 -0.35 5.37
N ASN A 19 -27.14 -1.07 6.48
CA ASN A 19 -26.26 -2.25 6.58
C ASN A 19 -26.81 -3.38 5.71
N VAL A 20 -26.67 -3.26 4.39
CA VAL A 20 -26.98 -4.34 3.44
C VAL A 20 -25.69 -5.08 3.18
N CYS A 21 -25.68 -6.39 3.43
CA CYS A 21 -24.54 -7.25 3.10
C CYS A 21 -24.31 -7.19 1.58
N PRO A 22 -23.16 -6.66 1.10
CA PRO A 22 -22.88 -6.61 -0.33
C PRO A 22 -22.76 -8.02 -0.89
N SER A 23 -23.23 -8.22 -2.13
CA SER A 23 -23.11 -9.51 -2.80
C SER A 23 -21.64 -9.86 -3.06
N HIS A 24 -21.32 -11.16 -3.12
CA HIS A 24 -19.95 -11.61 -3.36
C HIS A 24 -19.33 -11.01 -4.64
N LEU A 25 -20.10 -10.90 -5.73
CA LEU A 25 -19.65 -10.28 -6.97
C LEU A 25 -19.24 -8.81 -6.78
N THR A 26 -20.02 -8.04 -6.01
CA THR A 26 -19.68 -6.63 -5.74
C THR A 26 -18.39 -6.49 -4.93
N VAL A 27 -18.16 -7.41 -3.99
CA VAL A 27 -16.93 -7.45 -3.20
C VAL A 27 -15.73 -7.81 -4.08
N LEU A 28 -15.86 -8.81 -4.96
CA LEU A 28 -14.82 -9.20 -5.91
C LEU A 28 -14.48 -8.07 -6.89
N ALA A 29 -15.49 -7.42 -7.47
CA ALA A 29 -15.29 -6.30 -8.39
C ALA A 29 -14.56 -5.13 -7.70
N ALA A 30 -14.97 -4.78 -6.47
CA ALA A 30 -14.30 -3.76 -5.68
C ALA A 30 -12.85 -4.15 -5.34
N LYS A 31 -12.58 -5.43 -5.06
CA LYS A 31 -11.24 -5.96 -4.80
C LYS A 31 -10.35 -5.87 -6.04
N VAL A 32 -10.86 -6.24 -7.21
CA VAL A 32 -10.15 -6.12 -8.49
C VAL A 32 -9.83 -4.65 -8.79
N ALA A 33 -10.81 -3.76 -8.64
CA ALA A 33 -10.60 -2.32 -8.83
C ALA A 33 -9.56 -1.76 -7.86
N LEU A 34 -9.63 -2.13 -6.57
CA LEU A 34 -8.65 -1.72 -5.55
C LEU A 34 -7.23 -2.17 -5.91
N ASN A 35 -7.06 -3.44 -6.30
CA ASN A 35 -5.74 -3.98 -6.65
C ASN A 35 -5.21 -3.38 -7.97
N SER A 36 -6.09 -2.96 -8.87
CA SER A 36 -5.74 -2.28 -10.13
C SER A 36 -5.58 -0.77 -9.97
N GLY A 37 -5.70 -0.24 -8.75
CA GLY A 37 -5.62 1.20 -8.48
C GLY A 37 -6.78 2.03 -9.05
N ARG A 38 -7.88 1.39 -9.48
CA ARG A 38 -9.06 2.05 -10.03
C ARG A 38 -9.99 2.55 -8.93
N GLU A 39 -10.85 3.49 -9.30
CA GLU A 39 -11.91 3.97 -8.43
C GLU A 39 -12.86 2.82 -8.06
N HIS A 40 -13.29 2.78 -6.80
CA HIS A 40 -14.23 1.79 -6.31
C HIS A 40 -14.99 2.29 -5.08
N VAL A 41 -16.16 1.69 -4.84
CA VAL A 41 -16.98 1.95 -3.66
C VAL A 41 -16.58 0.96 -2.56
N ASN A 42 -16.34 1.45 -1.35
CA ASN A 42 -16.07 0.57 -0.21
C ASN A 42 -17.38 -0.01 0.37
N LYS A 43 -17.26 -0.94 1.33
CA LYS A 43 -18.42 -1.55 2.01
C LYS A 43 -19.34 -0.54 2.74
N TYR A 44 -18.87 0.68 2.96
CA TYR A 44 -19.60 1.78 3.58
C TYR A 44 -20.22 2.73 2.54
N GLY A 45 -20.22 2.39 1.26
CA GLY A 45 -20.76 3.24 0.20
C GLY A 45 -19.90 4.46 -0.16
N GLN A 46 -18.68 4.58 0.39
CA GLN A 46 -17.79 5.70 0.12
C GLN A 46 -16.94 5.43 -1.13
N VAL A 47 -16.87 6.40 -2.04
CA VAL A 47 -16.04 6.33 -3.24
C VAL A 47 -14.56 6.54 -2.88
N ARG A 48 -13.72 5.56 -3.22
CA ARG A 48 -12.26 5.65 -3.17
C ARG A 48 -11.74 5.99 -4.55
N ARG A 49 -11.22 7.20 -4.70
CA ARG A 49 -10.68 7.72 -5.97
C ARG A 49 -9.58 6.82 -6.54
N ALA A 50 -9.48 6.81 -7.86
CA ALA A 50 -8.39 6.16 -8.57
C ALA A 50 -7.02 6.70 -8.15
N ARG A 51 -6.01 5.85 -8.22
CA ARG A 51 -4.62 6.23 -8.01
C ARG A 51 -4.10 6.95 -9.24
N PHE A 52 -3.15 7.85 -9.03
CA PHE A 52 -2.51 8.60 -10.11
C PHE A 52 -1.07 8.93 -9.71
N VAL A 53 -0.24 9.18 -10.72
CA VAL A 53 1.15 9.63 -10.53
C VAL A 53 1.15 11.00 -9.85
N LYS A 54 1.75 11.10 -8.67
CA LYS A 54 1.87 12.37 -7.93
C LYS A 54 3.02 13.23 -8.46
N SER A 55 3.19 14.44 -7.93
CA SER A 55 4.35 15.27 -8.24
C SER A 55 5.67 14.54 -7.96
N ALA A 56 6.68 14.79 -8.79
CA ALA A 56 8.02 14.26 -8.56
C ALA A 56 8.63 14.88 -7.29
N CYS A 57 9.80 14.39 -6.88
CA CYS A 57 10.56 15.08 -5.84
C CYS A 57 11.01 16.48 -6.29
N PRO A 58 11.29 17.40 -5.35
CA PRO A 58 11.75 18.75 -5.69
C PRO A 58 12.99 18.76 -6.62
N PRO A 59 13.16 19.81 -7.45
CA PRO A 59 14.27 19.92 -8.38
C PRO A 59 15.64 20.10 -7.69
N ALA A 60 15.67 20.40 -6.39
CA ALA A 60 16.89 20.40 -5.58
C ALA A 60 17.30 18.99 -5.09
N CYS A 61 16.51 17.94 -5.38
CA CYS A 61 16.79 16.59 -4.90
C CYS A 61 18.07 16.02 -5.53
N ARG A 62 19.08 15.76 -4.68
CA ARG A 62 20.38 15.18 -5.07
C ARG A 62 20.44 13.65 -5.01
N ARG A 63 19.34 13.00 -4.62
CA ARG A 63 19.25 11.53 -4.48
C ARG A 63 18.77 10.83 -5.75
N CYS A 64 18.16 11.57 -6.67
CA CYS A 64 17.78 11.07 -7.98
C CYS A 64 18.93 11.28 -8.95
N GLU A 65 19.06 10.36 -9.90
CA GLU A 65 19.99 10.49 -11.00
C GLU A 65 19.61 11.62 -11.96
N THR A 66 20.62 12.15 -12.65
CA THR A 66 20.50 13.14 -13.73
C THR A 66 20.76 12.47 -15.08
N PRO A 67 19.95 12.69 -16.13
CA PRO A 67 18.68 13.43 -16.11
C PRO A 67 17.61 12.74 -15.26
N ARG A 68 16.70 13.53 -14.70
CA ARG A 68 15.59 12.99 -13.89
C ARG A 68 14.62 12.22 -14.77
N LEU A 69 13.95 11.27 -14.14
CA LEU A 69 12.91 10.49 -14.78
C LEU A 69 11.79 11.40 -15.30
N SER A 70 11.47 11.26 -16.59
CA SER A 70 10.47 12.10 -17.25
C SER A 70 9.05 11.80 -16.76
N CYS A 71 8.10 12.71 -17.00
CA CYS A 71 6.70 12.45 -16.68
C CYS A 71 6.16 11.22 -17.45
N SER A 72 6.53 11.08 -18.73
CA SER A 72 6.12 9.95 -19.57
C SER A 72 6.61 8.61 -19.02
N ASP A 73 7.89 8.51 -18.63
CA ASP A 73 8.42 7.27 -18.08
C ASP A 73 7.74 6.90 -16.75
N ARG A 74 7.45 7.92 -15.92
CA ARG A 74 6.73 7.72 -14.66
C ARG A 74 5.32 7.19 -14.88
N MET A 75 4.61 7.68 -15.91
CA MET A 75 3.29 7.17 -16.27
C MET A 75 3.36 5.72 -16.76
N LYS A 76 4.30 5.39 -17.65
CA LYS A 76 4.50 4.00 -18.10
C LYS A 76 4.79 3.04 -16.95
N ILE A 77 5.66 3.46 -16.02
CA ILE A 77 5.98 2.68 -14.80
C ILE A 77 4.74 2.49 -13.94
N PHE A 78 3.94 3.54 -13.75
CA PHE A 78 2.72 3.49 -12.97
C PHE A 78 1.69 2.54 -13.59
N GLU A 79 1.45 2.64 -14.89
CA GLU A 79 0.53 1.77 -15.63
C GLU A 79 0.98 0.32 -15.54
N THR A 80 2.25 0.04 -15.81
CA THR A 80 2.84 -1.31 -15.71
C THR A 80 2.70 -1.89 -14.30
N PHE A 81 2.87 -1.08 -13.26
CA PHE A 81 2.75 -1.54 -11.88
C PHE A 81 1.30 -1.86 -11.49
N TRP A 82 0.34 -1.02 -11.88
CA TRP A 82 -1.06 -1.22 -11.53
C TRP A 82 -1.77 -2.22 -12.43
N SER A 83 -1.28 -2.46 -13.65
CA SER A 83 -1.79 -3.52 -14.54
C SER A 83 -1.55 -4.92 -13.99
N LEU A 84 -0.59 -5.10 -13.07
CA LEU A 84 -0.38 -6.38 -12.37
C LEU A 84 -1.65 -6.85 -11.65
N SER A 85 -2.48 -5.93 -11.14
CA SER A 85 -3.77 -6.21 -10.48
C SER A 85 -3.76 -7.24 -9.33
N ASN A 86 -2.56 -7.62 -8.88
CA ASN A 86 -2.29 -8.57 -7.82
C ASN A 86 -1.27 -7.96 -6.85
N HIS A 87 -1.57 -8.07 -5.56
CA HIS A 87 -0.76 -7.48 -4.50
C HIS A 87 0.60 -8.17 -4.31
N GLU A 88 0.67 -9.48 -4.52
CA GLU A 88 1.93 -10.24 -4.42
C GLU A 88 2.86 -9.88 -5.57
N ASP A 89 2.33 -9.80 -6.81
CA ASP A 89 3.10 -9.35 -7.98
C ASP A 89 3.59 -7.91 -7.82
N GLN A 90 2.76 -7.03 -7.24
CA GLN A 90 3.15 -5.68 -6.88
C GLN A 90 4.26 -5.64 -5.82
N TRP A 91 4.21 -6.53 -4.82
CA TRP A 91 5.31 -6.66 -3.86
C TRP A 91 6.58 -7.16 -4.51
N MET A 92 6.51 -8.14 -5.41
CA MET A 92 7.67 -8.62 -6.16
C MET A 92 8.27 -7.50 -7.00
N TYR A 93 7.43 -6.70 -7.66
CA TYR A 93 7.87 -5.52 -8.38
C TYR A 93 8.62 -4.54 -7.45
N ILE A 94 8.06 -4.21 -6.29
CA ILE A 94 8.70 -3.30 -5.33
C ILE A 94 10.02 -3.89 -4.83
N PHE A 95 10.04 -5.17 -4.47
CA PHE A 95 11.23 -5.85 -3.94
C PHE A 95 12.37 -5.86 -4.96
N ALA A 96 12.07 -6.15 -6.23
CA ALA A 96 13.04 -6.09 -7.33
C ALA A 96 13.59 -4.68 -7.61
N ARG A 97 12.95 -3.64 -7.05
CA ARG A 97 13.25 -2.21 -7.24
C ARG A 97 13.76 -1.50 -5.98
N VAL A 98 14.03 -2.25 -4.91
CA VAL A 98 14.54 -1.74 -3.64
C VAL A 98 15.72 -2.58 -3.18
N ARG A 99 16.90 -1.97 -3.10
CA ARG A 99 18.11 -2.60 -2.57
C ARG A 99 18.35 -2.17 -1.13
N GLN A 100 18.60 -3.12 -0.23
CA GLN A 100 19.09 -2.82 1.12
C GLN A 100 20.61 -2.69 1.08
N THR A 101 21.12 -1.59 1.61
CA THR A 101 22.55 -1.33 1.78
C THR A 101 22.85 -1.27 3.28
N VAL A 102 23.74 -2.13 3.75
CA VAL A 102 24.28 -2.04 5.12
C VAL A 102 25.30 -0.89 5.14
N PRO A 103 25.14 0.13 6.01
CA PRO A 103 26.14 1.17 6.11
C PRO A 103 27.46 0.57 6.58
N GLN A 104 28.55 0.82 5.85
CA GLN A 104 29.89 0.43 6.28
C GLN A 104 30.21 1.19 7.58
N LYS A 105 30.49 0.47 8.68
CA LYS A 105 30.87 1.07 9.96
C LYS A 105 32.15 1.89 9.74
N ARG A 106 32.09 3.21 9.96
CA ARG A 106 33.28 4.06 10.06
C ARG A 106 33.62 4.17 11.54
N GLY A 107 34.72 3.54 11.96
CA GLY A 107 35.27 3.66 13.32
C GLY A 107 35.10 2.40 14.16
N ALA A 108 36.24 1.85 14.61
CA ALA A 108 36.32 0.82 15.63
C ALA A 108 35.89 1.40 16.99
N GLY A 109 35.01 0.69 17.69
CA GLY A 109 34.50 1.06 19.00
C GLY A 109 33.56 -0.04 19.47
N THR A 110 33.95 -0.71 20.54
CA THR A 110 33.38 -1.91 21.13
C THR A 110 31.88 -1.80 21.44
N ASN A 111 31.18 -2.93 21.33
CA ASN A 111 29.89 -3.23 21.98
C ASN A 111 28.74 -2.23 21.79
N SER A 112 28.24 -2.12 20.56
CA SER A 112 26.80 -1.94 20.39
C SER A 112 26.29 -2.82 19.25
N GLU A 113 25.49 -3.83 19.59
CA GLU A 113 24.54 -4.48 18.69
C GLU A 113 23.42 -3.50 18.31
N SER A 114 23.77 -2.29 17.86
CA SER A 114 22.82 -1.49 17.14
C SER A 114 22.54 -2.26 15.85
N LYS A 115 21.36 -2.89 15.78
CA LYS A 115 20.79 -3.47 14.56
C LYS A 115 20.84 -2.37 13.50
N GLY A 116 21.93 -2.37 12.73
CA GLY A 116 22.29 -1.25 11.87
C GLY A 116 21.12 -0.92 10.98
N LYS A 117 20.62 0.32 11.04
CA LYS A 117 19.51 0.76 10.20
C LYS A 117 19.92 0.54 8.75
N CYS A 118 19.39 -0.51 8.12
CA CYS A 118 19.66 -0.74 6.70
C CYS A 118 19.15 0.47 5.93
N SER A 119 20.02 1.05 5.10
CA SER A 119 19.60 2.09 4.17
C SER A 119 18.98 1.42 2.95
N ARG A 120 18.03 2.08 2.29
CA ARG A 120 17.39 1.57 1.08
C ARG A 120 17.71 2.47 -0.09
N VAL A 121 18.11 1.86 -1.20
CA VAL A 121 18.29 2.51 -2.49
C VAL A 121 17.13 2.08 -3.39
N TYR A 122 16.54 3.06 -4.07
CA TYR A 122 15.37 2.86 -4.92
C TYR A 122 15.74 3.07 -6.37
N HIS A 123 15.24 2.21 -7.24
CA HIS A 123 15.48 2.28 -8.68
C HIS A 123 14.21 1.99 -9.48
N PHE A 124 14.18 2.48 -10.72
CA PHE A 124 13.21 2.04 -11.71
C PHE A 124 13.95 1.52 -12.94
N LEU A 125 13.32 0.60 -13.66
CA LEU A 125 13.84 0.12 -14.94
C LEU A 125 13.20 0.94 -16.05
N VAL A 126 14.01 1.61 -16.87
CA VAL A 126 13.57 2.41 -18.00
C VAL A 126 14.39 1.99 -19.20
N ASN A 127 13.74 1.46 -20.24
CA ASN A 127 14.42 0.95 -21.44
C ASN A 127 15.56 -0.04 -21.12
N GLY A 128 15.36 -0.92 -20.14
CA GLY A 128 16.37 -1.89 -19.71
C GLY A 128 17.47 -1.32 -18.80
N VAL A 129 17.49 -0.02 -18.54
CA VAL A 129 18.49 0.64 -17.68
C VAL A 129 17.89 0.96 -16.30
N GLU A 130 18.60 0.58 -15.25
CA GLU A 130 18.23 0.96 -13.89
C GLU A 130 18.56 2.43 -13.62
N ARG A 131 17.53 3.24 -13.35
CA ARG A 131 17.64 4.65 -12.99
C ARG A 131 17.45 4.82 -11.50
N ARG A 132 18.43 5.40 -10.80
CA ARG A 132 18.34 5.63 -9.35
C ARG A 132 17.38 6.78 -9.04
N VAL A 133 16.50 6.56 -8.07
CA VAL A 133 15.52 7.56 -7.63
C VAL A 133 15.53 7.73 -6.11
N CYS A 134 15.04 8.86 -5.63
CA CYS A 134 14.80 9.04 -4.21
C CYS A 134 13.51 8.33 -3.77
N LYS A 135 13.40 8.04 -2.47
CA LYS A 135 12.21 7.43 -1.87
C LYS A 135 10.91 8.17 -2.20
N THR A 136 10.94 9.51 -2.19
CA THR A 136 9.77 10.34 -2.49
C THR A 136 9.30 10.13 -3.93
N MET A 137 10.22 10.19 -4.90
CA MET A 137 9.88 9.99 -6.31
C MET A 137 9.38 8.57 -6.56
N PHE A 138 9.96 7.57 -5.89
CA PHE A 138 9.51 6.18 -5.96
C PHE A 138 8.04 6.04 -5.52
N LYS A 139 7.73 6.50 -4.30
CA LYS A 139 6.36 6.44 -3.74
C LYS A 139 5.35 7.25 -4.54
N ASN A 140 5.74 8.44 -4.98
CA ASN A 140 4.86 9.33 -5.74
C ASN A 140 4.59 8.81 -7.14
N THR A 141 5.56 8.13 -7.75
CA THR A 141 5.38 7.49 -9.06
C THR A 141 4.42 6.32 -8.97
N LEU A 142 4.56 5.44 -7.96
CA LEU A 142 3.67 4.28 -7.79
C LEU A 142 2.35 4.61 -7.05
N CYS A 143 2.23 5.80 -6.46
CA CYS A 143 1.15 6.19 -5.56
C CYS A 143 0.95 5.23 -4.37
N ILE A 144 2.04 4.88 -3.69
CA ILE A 144 2.06 3.97 -2.52
C ILE A 144 2.61 4.67 -1.26
N CYS A 145 2.38 4.06 -0.11
CA CYS A 145 2.93 4.49 1.19
C CYS A 145 4.11 3.61 1.63
N ASP A 146 4.75 3.99 2.75
CA ASP A 146 5.94 3.28 3.26
C ASP A 146 5.66 1.82 3.62
N SER A 147 4.47 1.53 4.15
CA SER A 147 4.09 0.17 4.54
C SER A 147 4.08 -0.81 3.36
N TRP A 148 3.83 -0.37 2.13
CA TRP A 148 3.94 -1.23 0.95
C TRP A 148 5.37 -1.71 0.73
N ILE A 149 6.32 -0.80 0.90
CA ILE A 149 7.75 -1.09 0.76
C ILE A 149 8.17 -2.02 1.91
N ASP A 150 7.78 -1.70 3.14
CA ASP A 150 8.12 -2.51 4.31
C ASP A 150 7.55 -3.93 4.19
N SER A 151 6.27 -4.06 3.81
CA SER A 151 5.64 -5.36 3.59
C SER A 151 6.35 -6.15 2.50
N ALA A 152 6.65 -5.55 1.34
CA ALA A 152 7.40 -6.24 0.28
C ALA A 152 8.74 -6.79 0.80
N MET A 153 9.50 -6.00 1.57
CA MET A 153 10.78 -6.45 2.12
C MET A 153 10.64 -7.54 3.20
N VAL A 154 9.56 -7.52 3.98
CA VAL A 154 9.31 -8.53 5.03
C VAL A 154 8.83 -9.85 4.43
N HIS A 155 7.93 -9.80 3.45
CA HIS A 155 7.30 -11.00 2.87
C HIS A 155 8.17 -11.71 1.84
N LEU A 156 9.09 -11.00 1.18
CA LEU A 156 9.96 -11.53 0.11
C LEU A 156 11.45 -11.55 0.47
N GLY A 157 11.80 -11.13 1.69
CA GLY A 157 13.18 -11.14 2.17
C GLY A 157 13.81 -12.54 2.19
N VAL A 158 15.14 -12.60 2.15
CA VAL A 158 15.90 -13.86 2.13
C VAL A 158 15.46 -14.78 3.26
N GLY A 159 15.06 -16.01 2.91
CA GLY A 159 14.62 -17.04 3.86
C GLY A 159 13.18 -16.90 4.37
N LYS A 160 12.39 -15.94 3.88
CA LYS A 160 11.00 -15.73 4.27
C LYS A 160 10.11 -15.60 3.04
N LYS A 161 9.25 -16.60 2.80
CA LYS A 161 8.06 -16.49 1.94
C LYS A 161 6.84 -16.54 2.85
N ILE A 162 6.56 -15.42 3.51
CA ILE A 162 5.38 -15.34 4.38
C ILE A 162 4.18 -15.09 3.45
N PRO A 163 3.17 -15.97 3.41
CA PRO A 163 1.99 -15.73 2.58
C PRO A 163 1.24 -14.48 3.05
N ASP A 164 0.56 -13.78 2.15
CA ASP A 164 -0.29 -12.65 2.55
C ASP A 164 -1.45 -13.16 3.43
N MET A 165 -1.50 -12.66 4.66
CA MET A 165 -2.52 -12.98 5.66
C MET A 165 -3.56 -11.87 5.83
N ARG A 166 -3.53 -10.82 5.00
CA ARG A 166 -4.54 -9.76 5.06
C ARG A 166 -5.93 -10.34 4.81
N GLY A 167 -6.87 -10.04 5.70
CA GLY A 167 -8.24 -10.55 5.62
C GLY A 167 -8.40 -12.00 6.06
N LYS A 168 -7.32 -12.72 6.38
CA LYS A 168 -7.35 -14.06 6.94
C LYS A 168 -7.31 -13.95 8.46
N HIS A 169 -8.48 -13.94 9.08
CA HIS A 169 -8.59 -14.08 10.54
C HIS A 169 -8.70 -15.56 10.90
N ARG A 170 -7.89 -16.01 11.88
CA ARG A 170 -8.10 -17.33 12.48
C ARG A 170 -9.48 -17.33 13.11
N GLN A 171 -10.37 -18.21 12.67
CA GLN A 171 -11.65 -18.40 13.36
C GLN A 171 -11.33 -18.71 14.82
N LYS A 172 -11.89 -17.92 15.73
CA LYS A 172 -11.82 -18.21 17.16
C LYS A 172 -12.52 -19.56 17.31
N GLN A 173 -11.79 -20.61 17.69
CA GLN A 173 -12.43 -21.84 18.12
C GLN A 173 -13.37 -21.44 19.26
N ASP A 174 -14.68 -21.65 19.07
CA ASP A 174 -15.60 -21.45 20.17
C ASP A 174 -15.10 -22.32 21.32
N ARG A 175 -14.89 -21.69 22.48
CA ARG A 175 -14.84 -22.44 23.72
C ARG A 175 -16.21 -23.09 23.80
N LEU A 176 -16.33 -24.34 23.35
CA LEU A 176 -17.40 -25.22 23.77
C LEU A 176 -17.30 -25.27 25.30
N THR A 177 -18.00 -24.35 25.94
CA THR A 177 -18.31 -24.39 27.35
C THR A 177 -18.95 -25.75 27.61
N GLY A 178 -18.30 -26.57 28.42
CA GLY A 178 -18.87 -27.80 28.93
C GLY A 178 -20.12 -27.47 29.73
N ASN A 179 -21.29 -27.54 29.09
CA ASN A 179 -22.57 -27.88 29.72
C ASN A 179 -23.64 -28.11 28.63
N SER A 180 -23.56 -29.24 27.94
CA SER A 180 -24.66 -29.71 27.08
C SER A 180 -25.71 -30.39 27.95
N ARG A 181 -26.50 -29.60 28.68
CA ARG A 181 -27.82 -30.03 29.17
C ARG A 181 -28.87 -29.43 28.24
N TYR A 182 -29.76 -30.29 27.75
CA TYR A 182 -30.90 -30.02 26.86
C TYR A 182 -30.62 -29.96 25.36
N ARG A 183 -30.89 -31.07 24.66
CA ARG A 183 -32.17 -31.30 23.94
C ARG A 183 -32.14 -32.64 23.19
N LYS A 184 -32.74 -33.68 23.76
CA LYS A 184 -33.51 -34.66 23.00
C LYS A 184 -34.80 -34.90 23.76
N ALA A 185 -35.88 -34.31 23.25
CA ALA A 185 -37.23 -34.74 23.53
C ALA A 185 -37.88 -34.96 22.14
N VAL A 186 -38.24 -36.23 21.90
CA VAL A 186 -39.48 -36.77 21.30
C VAL A 186 -39.86 -36.21 19.91
N ILE A 187 -40.09 -37.00 18.86
CA ILE A 187 -40.88 -38.24 18.70
C ILE A 187 -40.10 -39.28 17.91
#